data_AF-A0A7W1ERW1-F1
#
_entry.id   AF-A0A7W1ERW1-F1
#
_cell.length_a   1.000
_cell.length_b   1.000
_cell.length_c   1.000
_cell.angle_alpha   90.00
_cell.angle_beta   90.00
_cell.angle_gamma   90.00
#
_symmetry.space_group_name_H-M   'P 1'
#
loop_
_entity.id
_entity.type
_entity.pdbx_description
1 polymer ?
#
loop_
_entity_poly.entity_id
_entity_poly.type
_entity_poly.pdbx_seq_one_letter_code
_entity_poly.pdbx_strand_id
1 'polypeptide(L)'
;VRGRYIMGLEGNAAVADLQGTQLILTDKAQTLQETLAKIDAVTNEEIMTVARKYLYKDLVRLAMIGPYDNDRIKEFEKLMEEN
;
A
#
# COMPACT_ATOMS: atom_id res chain seq x y z
N VAL A 1 3.11 0.71 11.97
CA VAL A 1 1.76 0.42 11.40
C VAL A 1 0.67 0.43 12.46
N ARG A 2 0.79 -0.40 13.51
CA ARG A 2 -0.20 -0.53 14.62
C ARG A 2 -0.71 0.81 15.19
N GLY A 3 0.19 1.70 15.64
CA GLY A 3 -0.22 2.97 16.27
C GLY A 3 -1.06 3.87 15.37
N ARG A 4 -0.65 4.03 14.10
CA ARG A 4 -1.41 4.82 13.11
C ARG A 4 -2.80 4.22 12.83
N TYR A 5 -2.93 2.89 12.81
CA TYR A 5 -4.22 2.23 12.57
C TYR A 5 -5.21 2.50 13.70
N ILE A 6 -4.77 2.43 14.96
CA ILE A 6 -5.61 2.70 16.13
C ILE A 6 -6.04 4.17 16.16
N MET A 7 -5.09 5.11 16.01
CA MET A 7 -5.40 6.55 16.03
C MET A 7 -6.32 6.96 14.87
N GLY A 8 -6.28 6.24 13.75
CA GLY A 8 -7.19 6.48 12.63
C GLY A 8 -8.66 6.13 12.90
N LEU A 9 -8.96 5.46 14.02
CA LEU A 9 -10.29 4.94 14.35
C LEU A 9 -10.90 5.57 15.62
N GLU A 10 -10.46 6.78 15.96
CA GLU A 10 -10.94 7.49 17.16
C GLU A 10 -12.33 8.12 16.97
N GLY A 11 -12.76 8.34 15.72
CA GLY A 11 -14.04 8.95 15.38
C GLY A 11 -15.06 7.94 14.84
N ASN A 12 -16.33 8.12 15.19
CA ASN A 12 -17.43 7.26 14.71
C ASN A 12 -17.53 7.18 13.18
N ALA A 13 -17.31 8.31 12.48
CA ALA A 13 -17.32 8.34 11.02
C ALA A 13 -16.20 7.47 10.43
N ALA A 14 -14.98 7.56 10.97
CA ALA A 14 -13.85 6.76 10.51
C ALA A 14 -14.09 5.24 10.74
N VAL A 15 -14.73 4.89 11.87
CA VAL A 15 -15.13 3.50 12.13
C VAL A 15 -16.18 3.02 11.14
N ALA A 16 -17.21 3.84 10.86
CA ALA A 16 -18.27 3.50 9.90
C ALA A 16 -17.72 3.34 8.48
N ASP A 17 -16.87 4.26 8.02
CA ASP A 17 -16.23 4.21 6.70
C ASP A 17 -15.38 2.95 6.53
N LEU A 18 -14.58 2.62 7.56
CA LEU A 18 -13.76 1.42 7.57
C LEU A 18 -14.63 0.15 7.49
N GLN A 19 -15.65 0.03 8.33
CA GLN A 19 -16.54 -1.14 8.35
C GLN A 19 -17.31 -1.29 7.05
N GLY A 20 -17.86 -0.19 6.52
CA GLY A 20 -18.55 -0.17 5.24
C GLY A 20 -17.65 -0.62 4.09
N THR A 21 -16.42 -0.11 4.03
CA THR A 21 -15.43 -0.51 3.02
C THR A 21 -15.09 -2.00 3.11
N GLN A 22 -14.88 -2.53 4.32
CA GLN A 22 -14.59 -3.94 4.52
C GLN A 22 -15.75 -4.84 4.09
N LEU A 23 -17.00 -4.48 4.43
CA LEU A 23 -18.18 -5.23 4.02
C LEU A 23 -18.32 -5.24 2.49
N ILE A 24 -18.13 -4.09 1.83
CA ILE A 24 -18.25 -4.00 0.36
C ILE A 24 -17.19 -4.84 -0.35
N LEU A 25 -15.94 -4.81 0.13
CA LEU A 25 -14.82 -5.46 -0.56
C LEU A 25 -14.61 -6.93 -0.16
N THR A 26 -15.03 -7.32 1.05
CA THR A 26 -14.68 -8.62 1.64
C THR A 26 -15.87 -9.40 2.20
N ASP A 27 -17.08 -8.84 2.12
CA ASP A 27 -18.32 -9.39 2.68
C ASP A 27 -18.26 -9.63 4.20
N LYS A 28 -17.27 -9.02 4.88
CA LYS A 28 -17.02 -9.19 6.31
C LYS A 28 -16.52 -7.89 6.91
N ALA A 29 -17.03 -7.55 8.09
CA ALA A 29 -16.44 -6.52 8.93
C ALA A 29 -15.57 -7.18 10.00
N GLN A 30 -14.27 -6.88 9.99
CA GLN A 30 -13.36 -7.33 11.03
C GLN A 30 -13.35 -6.35 12.20
N THR A 31 -13.20 -6.89 13.40
CA THR A 31 -12.90 -6.09 14.58
C THR A 31 -11.50 -5.50 14.51
N LEU A 32 -11.26 -4.47 15.33
CA LEU A 32 -9.94 -3.88 15.51
C LEU A 32 -8.92 -4.96 15.94
N GLN A 33 -9.28 -5.78 16.92
CA GLN A 33 -8.40 -6.80 17.49
C GLN A 33 -8.02 -7.88 16.47
N GLU A 34 -8.97 -8.36 15.67
CA GLU A 34 -8.70 -9.33 14.59
C GLU A 34 -7.76 -8.76 13.53
N THR A 35 -7.93 -7.48 13.20
CA THR A 35 -7.05 -6.81 12.22
C THR A 35 -5.64 -6.64 12.80
N LEU A 36 -5.53 -6.22 14.06
CA LEU A 36 -4.24 -6.07 14.74
C LEU A 36 -3.51 -7.42 14.82
N ALA A 37 -4.20 -8.49 15.22
CA ALA A 37 -3.61 -9.82 15.29
C ALA A 37 -3.02 -10.28 13.94
N LYS A 38 -3.71 -9.99 12.82
CA LYS A 38 -3.18 -10.26 11.48
C LYS A 38 -1.93 -9.43 11.15
N ILE A 39 -1.91 -8.16 11.54
CA ILE A 39 -0.74 -7.28 11.34
C ILE A 39 0.46 -7.81 12.12
N ASP A 40 0.26 -8.23 13.38
CA ASP A 40 1.34 -8.71 14.23
C ASP A 40 1.85 -10.10 13.86
N ALA A 41 1.01 -10.89 13.17
CA ALA A 41 1.38 -12.23 12.70
C ALA A 41 2.30 -12.22 11.47
N VAL A 42 2.47 -11.06 10.80
CA VAL A 42 3.31 -10.97 9.60
C VAL A 42 4.78 -11.23 9.92
N THR A 43 5.37 -12.16 9.20
CA THR A 43 6.78 -12.56 9.34
C THR A 43 7.70 -11.86 8.35
N ASN A 44 9.01 -11.86 8.63
CA ASN A 44 10.00 -11.29 7.72
C ASN A 44 10.05 -12.05 6.38
N GLU A 45 9.87 -13.37 6.42
CA GLU A 45 9.87 -14.24 5.25
C GLU A 45 8.68 -13.91 4.32
N GLU A 46 7.50 -13.67 4.90
CA GLU A 46 6.31 -13.22 4.16
C GLU A 46 6.53 -11.84 3.54
N ILE A 47 7.12 -10.90 4.28
CA ILE A 47 7.49 -9.58 3.74
C ILE A 47 8.39 -9.73 2.52
N MET A 48 9.45 -10.54 2.62
CA MET A 48 10.38 -10.76 1.51
C MET A 48 9.70 -11.45 0.32
N THR A 49 8.74 -12.33 0.57
CA THR A 49 7.96 -13.00 -0.47
C THR A 49 7.04 -12.03 -1.21
N VAL A 50 6.33 -11.17 -0.47
CA VAL A 50 5.47 -10.11 -1.03
C VAL A 50 6.30 -9.09 -1.80
N ALA A 51 7.45 -8.67 -1.26
CA ALA A 51 8.36 -7.74 -1.92
C ALA A 51 8.83 -8.27 -3.28
N ARG A 52 9.31 -9.52 -3.34
CA ARG A 52 9.71 -10.16 -4.61
C ARG A 52 8.57 -10.28 -5.61
N LYS A 53 7.33 -10.45 -5.13
CA LYS A 53 6.15 -10.59 -5.99
C LYS A 53 5.72 -9.27 -6.62
N TYR A 54 5.71 -8.17 -5.86
CA TYR A 54 5.09 -6.92 -6.29
C TYR A 54 6.09 -5.82 -6.67
N LEU A 55 7.30 -5.84 -6.12
CA LEU A 55 8.38 -4.90 -6.50
C LEU A 55 9.18 -5.45 -7.68
N TYR A 56 8.47 -5.93 -8.70
CA TYR A 56 9.06 -6.47 -9.93
C TYR A 56 9.10 -5.40 -11.01
N LYS A 57 10.23 -5.33 -11.74
CA LYS A 57 10.52 -4.30 -12.75
C LYS A 57 9.36 -4.06 -13.71
N ASP A 58 8.83 -5.14 -14.28
CA ASP A 58 7.83 -5.05 -15.34
C ASP A 58 6.47 -4.53 -14.86
N LEU A 59 6.27 -4.43 -13.54
CA LEU A 59 5.07 -3.88 -12.92
C LEU A 59 5.20 -2.37 -12.59
N VAL A 60 6.39 -1.79 -12.72
CA VAL A 60 6.59 -0.36 -12.42
C VAL A 60 5.95 0.50 -13.52
N ARG A 61 5.19 1.52 -13.10
CA ARG A 61 4.57 2.51 -13.98
C ARG A 61 4.89 3.90 -13.42
N LEU A 62 5.44 4.78 -14.26
CA LEU A 62 5.83 6.13 -13.88
C LEU A 62 4.86 7.13 -14.51
N ALA A 63 4.28 8.00 -13.68
CA ALA A 63 3.47 9.14 -14.11
C ALA A 63 4.11 10.43 -13.58
N MET A 64 4.36 11.38 -14.47
CA MET A 64 5.03 12.65 -14.16
C MET A 64 4.24 13.83 -14.71
N ILE A 65 4.20 14.94 -13.96
CA ILE A 65 3.52 16.17 -14.36
C ILE A 65 4.43 17.35 -14.03
N GLY A 66 4.82 18.10 -15.07
CA GLY A 66 5.62 19.31 -14.94
C GLY A 66 6.20 19.75 -16.29
N PRO A 67 6.79 20.95 -16.37
CA PRO A 67 7.72 21.24 -17.45
C PRO A 67 9.02 20.47 -17.18
N TYR A 68 9.36 19.53 -18.04
CA TYR A 68 10.64 18.84 -18.02
C TYR A 68 11.39 19.16 -19.30
N ASP A 69 12.69 19.41 -19.19
CA ASP A 69 13.55 19.43 -20.36
C ASP A 69 13.80 18.00 -20.87
N ASN A 70 14.30 17.90 -22.10
CA ASN A 70 14.55 16.62 -22.74
C ASN A 70 15.61 15.78 -22.01
N ASP A 71 16.51 16.42 -21.25
CA ASP A 71 17.60 15.73 -20.56
C ASP A 71 17.07 15.04 -19.28
N ARG A 72 16.12 15.68 -18.58
CA ARG A 72 15.38 15.08 -17.47
C ARG A 72 14.52 13.90 -17.92
N ILE A 73 13.81 14.03 -19.05
CA ILE A 73 12.99 12.94 -19.59
C ILE A 73 13.85 11.70 -19.87
N LYS A 74 15.00 11.88 -20.54
CA LYS A 74 15.92 10.78 -20.85
C LYS A 74 16.50 10.09 -19.63
N GLU A 75 16.78 10.83 -18.55
CA GLU A 75 17.25 10.20 -17.31
C GLU A 75 16.18 9.29 -16.71
N PHE A 76 14.92 9.71 -16.72
CA PHE A 76 13.82 8.88 -16.22
C PHE A 76 13.59 7.63 -17.09
N GLU A 77 13.67 7.77 -18.42
CA GLU A 77 13.60 6.62 -19.33
C GLU A 77 14.71 5.61 -19.04
N LYS A 78 15.94 6.10 -18.87
CA LYS A 78 17.10 5.25 -18.54
C LYS A 78 16.92 4.50 -17.21
N LEU A 79 16.41 5.17 -16.16
CA LEU A 79 16.16 4.53 -14.86
C LEU A 79 15.10 3.42 -14.93
N MET A 80 14.15 3.54 -15.86
CA MET A 80 13.11 2.54 -16.11
C MET A 80 13.64 1.35 -16.94
N GLU A 81 14.65 1.58 -17.79
CA GLU A 81 15.30 0.53 -18.59
C GLU A 81 16.36 -0.25 -17.82
N GLU A 82 17.11 0.39 -16.92
CA GLU A 82 18.32 -0.18 -16.27
C GLU A 82 18.09 -1.07 -15.03
N ASN A 83 16.88 -1.16 -14.48
CA ASN A 83 16.58 -2.02 -13.32
C ASN A 83 15.83 -3.31 -13.67
#